data_AF-A0A318H1W7-F1
#
_entry.id   AF-A0A318H1W7-F1
#
_cell.length_a   1.000
_cell.length_b   1.000
_cell.length_c   1.000
_cell.angle_alpha   90.00
_cell.angle_beta   90.00
_cell.angle_gamma   90.00
#
_symmetry.space_group_name_H-M   'P 1'
#
loop_
_entity.id
_entity.type
_entity.pdbx_description
1 polymer ?
#
loop_
_entity_poly.entity_id
_entity_poly.type
_entity_poly.pdbx_seq_one_letter_code
_entity_poly.pdbx_strand_id
1 'polypeptide(L)'
;MPWIQEPPLPAPRAMFAAATSDAPAGGSGAWIYAIGGADAAGNPATDVAYDTQAHSWSPIAALPTPRGCLAATSTPGGVHALGGFNGTSFVAAHEIYEPATNAWSAAKPLLTARSSLAAVTGPDGLVYALGGWVGGGGGSNQVLAVVEAYDPTTGAWAPKAPMPTPRGGLAAVTAGGLIYALGGADGHSVLATVETYDPKADKWTPGSPLPAARAGLAAAVGPNGEIYAIGGNGADGTSTASVYSYDPATPAAGWAQQDPLSTERSLLAATGIEGLVYAIGGYTSAANSDLDTVEAYMPYGFEQQVLNDLKKMGIVGILLGGVARGSAGGVVIGKHFIPIPPRSPVMAFILGAAAPYLGGAIENPHLGQLIQTLRPDQASTGIAGH
;
A
#
# COMPACT_ATOMS: atom_id res chain seq x y z
N MET A 1 4.07 13.10 -11.10
CA MET A 1 4.26 12.52 -12.43
C MET A 1 2.94 11.86 -12.74
N PRO A 2 2.55 11.76 -14.01
CA PRO A 2 1.30 11.08 -14.32
C PRO A 2 1.34 9.64 -13.78
N TRP A 3 0.18 9.16 -13.35
CA TRP A 3 -0.02 7.76 -13.01
C TRP A 3 0.29 6.89 -14.23
N ILE A 4 0.96 5.76 -14.00
CA ILE A 4 1.38 4.83 -15.04
C ILE A 4 0.46 3.61 -14.98
N GLN A 5 -0.01 3.17 -16.14
CA GLN A 5 -0.82 1.95 -16.25
C GLN A 5 0.06 0.72 -16.01
N GLU A 6 -0.41 -0.17 -15.14
CA GLU A 6 0.14 -1.49 -14.88
C GLU A 6 -0.81 -2.57 -15.45
N PRO A 7 -0.34 -3.82 -15.60
CA PRO A 7 -1.18 -4.92 -16.05
C PRO A 7 -2.51 -4.97 -15.30
N PRO A 8 -3.64 -5.02 -16.02
CA PRO A 8 -4.96 -5.02 -15.39
C PRO A 8 -5.17 -6.31 -14.59
N LEU A 9 -6.06 -6.25 -13.62
CA LEU A 9 -6.62 -7.42 -12.97
C LEU A 9 -7.21 -8.38 -14.02
N PRO A 10 -7.24 -9.70 -13.77
CA PRO A 10 -7.80 -10.66 -14.72
C PRO A 10 -9.29 -10.47 -15.02
N ALA A 11 -10.02 -9.77 -14.13
CA ALA A 11 -11.41 -9.39 -14.32
C ALA A 11 -11.72 -8.10 -13.54
N PRO A 12 -12.67 -7.27 -14.02
CA PRO A 12 -13.13 -6.09 -13.29
C PRO A 12 -13.69 -6.45 -11.92
N ARG A 13 -13.38 -5.65 -10.90
CA ARG A 13 -13.91 -5.82 -9.54
C ARG A 13 -13.89 -4.53 -8.72
N ALA A 14 -14.86 -4.41 -7.84
CA ALA A 14 -14.92 -3.40 -6.81
C ALA A 14 -15.15 -4.04 -5.43
N MET A 15 -15.12 -3.22 -4.36
CA MET A 15 -15.43 -3.66 -3.00
C MET A 15 -14.53 -4.81 -2.51
N PHE A 16 -13.30 -4.84 -3.02
CA PHE A 16 -12.26 -5.78 -2.61
C PHE A 16 -11.22 -5.04 -1.76
N ALA A 17 -10.32 -5.79 -1.13
CA ALA A 17 -9.21 -5.22 -0.40
C ALA A 17 -7.88 -5.61 -1.07
N ALA A 18 -6.88 -4.74 -0.95
CA ALA A 18 -5.51 -5.09 -1.30
C ALA A 18 -4.59 -4.92 -0.10
N ALA A 19 -3.59 -5.80 -0.02
CA ALA A 19 -2.54 -5.72 0.96
C ALA A 19 -1.21 -6.17 0.35
N THR A 20 -0.10 -5.79 0.97
CA THR A 20 1.25 -6.15 0.51
C THR A 20 1.90 -7.10 1.47
N SER A 21 2.48 -8.18 0.98
CA SER A 21 3.13 -9.20 1.79
C SER A 21 4.29 -9.82 1.02
N ASP A 22 5.10 -10.65 1.67
CA ASP A 22 6.15 -11.41 1.02
C ASP A 22 5.60 -12.30 -0.11
N ALA A 23 6.45 -12.56 -1.11
CA ALA A 23 6.12 -13.37 -2.27
C ALA A 23 5.58 -14.77 -1.90
N PRO A 24 4.78 -15.39 -2.79
CA PRO A 24 4.41 -16.79 -2.66
C PRO A 24 5.62 -17.73 -2.64
N ALA A 25 5.40 -18.99 -2.22
CA ALA A 25 6.45 -20.02 -2.17
C ALA A 25 7.31 -20.09 -3.45
N GLY A 26 8.63 -19.93 -3.31
CA GLY A 26 9.58 -19.97 -4.43
C GLY A 26 9.71 -18.65 -5.21
N GLY A 27 8.94 -17.63 -4.86
CA GLY A 27 9.11 -16.25 -5.32
C GLY A 27 10.09 -15.44 -4.46
N SER A 28 10.27 -14.17 -4.81
CA SER A 28 11.07 -13.22 -4.04
C SER A 28 10.47 -11.83 -4.12
N GLY A 29 10.87 -10.94 -3.20
CA GLY A 29 10.34 -9.58 -3.14
C GLY A 29 8.98 -9.53 -2.46
N ALA A 30 8.37 -8.35 -2.52
CA ALA A 30 7.07 -8.12 -1.92
C ALA A 30 6.02 -8.06 -3.05
N TRP A 31 4.84 -8.60 -2.79
CA TRP A 31 3.77 -8.79 -3.77
C TRP A 31 2.50 -8.07 -3.31
N ILE A 32 1.64 -7.73 -4.26
CA ILE A 32 0.32 -7.15 -3.98
C ILE A 32 -0.73 -8.26 -4.06
N TYR A 33 -1.54 -8.41 -3.02
CA TYR A 33 -2.61 -9.40 -2.95
C TYR A 33 -3.95 -8.67 -3.06
N ALA A 34 -4.72 -8.94 -4.11
CA ALA A 34 -6.08 -8.43 -4.29
C ALA A 34 -7.09 -9.51 -3.90
N ILE A 35 -7.81 -9.26 -2.80
CA ILE A 35 -8.58 -10.28 -2.07
C ILE A 35 -10.06 -9.87 -2.01
N GLY A 36 -10.93 -10.82 -2.33
CA GLY A 36 -12.37 -10.69 -2.28
C GLY A 36 -12.95 -9.76 -3.34
N GLY A 37 -14.09 -9.17 -3.00
CA GLY A 37 -14.91 -8.40 -3.94
C GLY A 37 -15.79 -9.29 -4.81
N ALA A 38 -16.46 -8.66 -5.75
CA ALA A 38 -17.32 -9.34 -6.71
C ALA A 38 -17.03 -8.85 -8.13
N ASP A 39 -17.34 -9.70 -9.11
CA ASP A 39 -17.42 -9.30 -10.50
C ASP A 39 -18.73 -8.51 -10.77
N ALA A 40 -18.86 -7.99 -11.99
CA ALA A 40 -20.06 -7.25 -12.42
C ALA A 40 -21.36 -8.08 -12.39
N ALA A 41 -21.28 -9.41 -12.32
CA ALA A 41 -22.43 -10.30 -12.17
C ALA A 41 -22.75 -10.63 -10.70
N GLY A 42 -21.99 -10.07 -9.75
CA GLY A 42 -22.14 -10.29 -8.32
C GLY A 42 -21.54 -11.62 -7.83
N ASN A 43 -20.79 -12.34 -8.68
CA ASN A 43 -20.09 -13.55 -8.26
C ASN A 43 -18.82 -13.17 -7.49
N PRO A 44 -18.41 -13.96 -6.50
CA PRO A 44 -17.13 -13.74 -5.84
C PRO A 44 -15.97 -13.75 -6.84
N ALA A 45 -15.11 -12.74 -6.75
CA ALA A 45 -13.98 -12.61 -7.65
C ALA A 45 -12.83 -13.55 -7.24
N THR A 46 -12.10 -14.11 -8.22
CA THR A 46 -10.91 -14.95 -7.96
C THR A 46 -9.83 -14.14 -7.26
N ASP A 47 -9.31 -14.59 -6.12
CA ASP A 47 -8.19 -13.91 -5.46
C ASP A 47 -6.90 -14.03 -6.30
N VAL A 48 -6.15 -12.94 -6.37
CA VAL A 48 -4.96 -12.85 -7.23
C VAL A 48 -3.83 -12.14 -6.51
N ALA A 49 -2.61 -12.52 -6.85
CA ALA A 49 -1.39 -11.85 -6.42
C ALA A 49 -0.64 -11.29 -7.63
N TYR A 50 -0.10 -10.08 -7.48
CA TYR A 50 0.69 -9.39 -8.49
C TYR A 50 2.16 -9.43 -8.12
N ASP A 51 2.93 -10.00 -9.03
CA ASP A 51 4.39 -9.91 -9.03
C ASP A 51 4.79 -8.54 -9.60
N THR A 52 5.32 -7.67 -8.75
CA THR A 52 5.78 -6.33 -9.16
C THR A 52 7.02 -6.37 -10.06
N GLN A 53 7.79 -7.46 -10.03
CA GLN A 53 8.99 -7.64 -10.85
C GLN A 53 8.65 -8.23 -12.21
N ALA A 54 7.79 -9.26 -12.22
CA ALA A 54 7.34 -9.90 -13.46
C ALA A 54 6.21 -9.12 -14.15
N HIS A 55 5.61 -8.14 -13.47
CA HIS A 55 4.43 -7.40 -13.93
C HIS A 55 3.32 -8.36 -14.40
N SER A 56 2.93 -9.28 -13.52
CA SER A 56 1.92 -10.27 -13.86
C SER A 56 1.06 -10.66 -12.67
N TRP A 57 -0.22 -10.89 -12.94
CA TRP A 57 -1.17 -11.42 -11.97
C TRP A 57 -1.20 -12.95 -12.05
N SER A 58 -1.21 -13.61 -10.91
CA SER A 58 -1.40 -15.05 -10.79
C SER A 58 -2.53 -15.35 -9.80
N PRO A 59 -3.36 -16.38 -10.06
CA PRO A 59 -4.38 -16.80 -9.09
C PRO A 59 -3.72 -17.37 -7.84
N ILE A 60 -4.33 -17.08 -6.68
CA ILE A 60 -3.96 -17.68 -5.39
C ILE A 60 -5.12 -18.54 -4.88
N ALA A 61 -4.92 -19.23 -3.75
CA ALA A 61 -6.00 -19.96 -3.10
C ALA A 61 -7.19 -19.03 -2.81
N ALA A 62 -8.40 -19.52 -3.10
CA ALA A 62 -9.62 -18.75 -2.92
C ALA A 62 -9.91 -18.52 -1.44
N LEU A 63 -10.39 -17.31 -1.14
CA LEU A 63 -10.88 -16.87 0.15
C LEU A 63 -11.99 -17.83 0.64
N PRO A 64 -11.80 -18.51 1.80
CA PRO A 64 -12.71 -19.58 2.20
C PRO A 64 -14.15 -19.11 2.45
N THR A 65 -14.31 -17.86 2.88
CA THR A 65 -15.62 -17.20 2.99
C THR A 65 -15.75 -16.11 1.91
N PRO A 66 -16.33 -16.39 0.73
CA PRO A 66 -16.43 -15.42 -0.35
C PRO A 66 -17.20 -14.16 0.09
N ARG A 67 -16.60 -12.97 -0.05
CA ARG A 67 -17.18 -11.72 0.43
C ARG A 67 -16.59 -10.48 -0.24
N GLY A 68 -17.41 -9.44 -0.37
CA GLY A 68 -17.00 -8.08 -0.71
C GLY A 68 -17.08 -7.15 0.51
N CYS A 69 -16.72 -5.88 0.33
CA CYS A 69 -16.70 -4.85 1.37
C CYS A 69 -15.89 -5.25 2.61
N LEU A 70 -14.92 -6.16 2.44
CA LEU A 70 -13.95 -6.55 3.44
C LEU A 70 -12.80 -5.54 3.49
N ALA A 71 -11.96 -5.65 4.51
CA ALA A 71 -10.70 -4.94 4.59
C ALA A 71 -9.55 -5.93 4.71
N ALA A 72 -8.37 -5.53 4.26
CA ALA A 72 -7.16 -6.33 4.38
C ALA A 72 -5.97 -5.51 4.87
N THR A 73 -5.10 -6.17 5.63
CA THR A 73 -3.80 -5.62 6.03
C THR A 73 -2.81 -6.76 6.26
N SER A 74 -1.52 -6.46 6.37
CA SER A 74 -0.49 -7.48 6.48
C SER A 74 0.30 -7.36 7.76
N THR A 75 0.64 -8.51 8.33
CA THR A 75 1.66 -8.65 9.37
C THR A 75 2.79 -9.54 8.84
N PRO A 76 3.91 -9.70 9.55
CA PRO A 76 4.88 -10.74 9.20
C PRO A 76 4.30 -12.16 9.17
N GLY A 77 3.11 -12.39 9.77
CA GLY A 77 2.40 -13.67 9.75
C GLY A 77 1.41 -13.84 8.60
N GLY A 78 1.41 -12.94 7.60
CA GLY A 78 0.58 -13.05 6.40
C GLY A 78 -0.45 -11.93 6.24
N VAL A 79 -1.35 -12.13 5.26
CA VAL A 79 -2.39 -11.16 4.91
C VAL A 79 -3.69 -11.48 5.66
N HIS A 80 -4.16 -10.53 6.46
CA HIS A 80 -5.39 -10.64 7.24
C HIS A 80 -6.56 -10.09 6.45
N ALA A 81 -7.57 -10.92 6.16
CA ALA A 81 -8.83 -10.54 5.51
C ALA A 81 -9.97 -10.48 6.54
N LEU A 82 -10.54 -9.28 6.76
CA LEU A 82 -11.40 -8.96 7.88
C LEU A 82 -12.80 -8.53 7.45
N GLY A 83 -13.82 -9.04 8.14
CA GLY A 83 -15.22 -8.61 7.99
C GLY A 83 -15.74 -8.78 6.56
N GLY A 84 -16.73 -7.99 6.18
CA GLY A 84 -17.31 -7.94 4.83
C GLY A 84 -18.75 -8.44 4.75
N PHE A 85 -19.25 -8.53 3.52
CA PHE A 85 -20.60 -9.00 3.17
C PHE A 85 -20.52 -10.20 2.25
N ASN A 86 -21.14 -11.31 2.62
CA ASN A 86 -21.11 -12.58 1.89
C ASN A 86 -22.30 -12.78 0.93
N GLY A 87 -23.01 -11.71 0.58
CA GLY A 87 -24.24 -11.77 -0.22
C GLY A 87 -25.52 -11.93 0.61
N THR A 88 -25.43 -12.39 1.87
CA THR A 88 -26.60 -12.57 2.76
C THR A 88 -26.52 -11.74 4.02
N SER A 89 -25.35 -11.66 4.64
CA SER A 89 -25.14 -11.01 5.95
C SER A 89 -23.77 -10.36 6.04
N PHE A 90 -23.63 -9.39 6.94
CA PHE A 90 -22.31 -8.93 7.35
C PHE A 90 -21.68 -9.98 8.24
N VAL A 91 -20.40 -10.28 8.01
CA VAL A 91 -19.70 -11.37 8.70
C VAL A 91 -18.61 -10.83 9.63
N ALA A 92 -18.29 -11.59 10.67
CA ALA A 92 -17.14 -11.35 11.56
C ALA A 92 -15.90 -12.16 11.13
N ALA A 93 -15.88 -12.65 9.89
CA ALA A 93 -14.81 -13.52 9.41
C ALA A 93 -13.44 -12.83 9.51
N HIS A 94 -12.47 -13.55 10.04
CA HIS A 94 -11.07 -13.19 10.08
C HIS A 94 -10.29 -14.40 9.56
N GLU A 95 -9.73 -14.24 8.36
CA GLU A 95 -8.98 -15.30 7.69
C GLU A 95 -7.61 -14.76 7.32
N ILE A 96 -6.57 -15.57 7.52
CA ILE A 96 -5.18 -15.19 7.28
C ILE A 96 -4.65 -16.03 6.12
N TYR A 97 -4.19 -15.35 5.07
CA TYR A 97 -3.52 -15.94 3.93
C TYR A 97 -2.01 -15.95 4.16
N GLU A 98 -1.41 -17.13 4.01
CA GLU A 98 0.03 -17.35 4.10
C GLU A 98 0.62 -17.52 2.70
N PRO A 99 1.32 -16.50 2.15
CA PRO A 99 1.94 -16.57 0.83
C PRO A 99 2.86 -17.78 0.64
N ALA A 100 3.65 -18.12 1.67
CA ALA A 100 4.64 -19.19 1.57
C ALA A 100 4.03 -20.58 1.37
N THR A 101 2.74 -20.75 1.67
CA THR A 101 2.03 -22.01 1.49
C THR A 101 0.86 -21.92 0.51
N ASN A 102 0.56 -20.72 0.00
CA ASN A 102 -0.62 -20.43 -0.80
C ASN A 102 -1.89 -21.03 -0.15
N ALA A 103 -2.07 -20.76 1.14
CA ALA A 103 -3.14 -21.35 1.93
C ALA A 103 -3.76 -20.35 2.89
N TRP A 104 -5.03 -20.56 3.19
CA TRP A 104 -5.78 -19.79 4.17
C TRP A 104 -5.92 -20.54 5.48
N SER A 105 -5.93 -19.79 6.57
CA SER A 105 -6.26 -20.28 7.90
C SER A 105 -7.34 -19.40 8.54
N ALA A 106 -8.24 -20.01 9.30
CA ALA A 106 -9.20 -19.26 10.10
C ALA A 106 -8.52 -18.71 11.36
N ALA A 107 -8.73 -17.43 11.65
CA ALA A 107 -8.31 -16.79 12.88
C ALA A 107 -9.55 -16.45 13.74
N LYS A 108 -9.31 -15.96 14.96
CA LYS A 108 -10.42 -15.57 15.84
C LYS A 108 -11.28 -14.50 15.14
N PRO A 109 -12.60 -14.68 15.03
CA PRO A 109 -13.47 -13.72 14.37
C PRO A 109 -13.49 -12.37 15.12
N LEU A 110 -13.82 -11.30 14.39
CA LEU A 110 -14.03 -9.97 14.97
C LEU A 110 -15.09 -10.04 16.09
N LEU A 111 -15.02 -9.12 17.06
CA LEU A 111 -16.04 -9.06 18.12
C LEU A 111 -17.38 -8.57 17.56
N THR A 112 -17.34 -7.77 16.49
CA THR A 112 -18.52 -7.26 15.79
C THR A 112 -18.46 -7.59 14.29
N ALA A 113 -19.47 -8.33 13.80
CA ALA A 113 -19.66 -8.58 12.37
C ALA A 113 -20.01 -7.28 11.63
N ARG A 114 -19.27 -6.95 10.57
CA ARG A 114 -19.35 -5.62 9.93
C ARG A 114 -18.87 -5.63 8.48
N SER A 115 -19.35 -4.70 7.66
CA SER A 115 -18.88 -4.47 6.29
C SER A 115 -18.39 -3.04 6.08
N SER A 116 -17.65 -2.79 4.98
CA SER A 116 -17.04 -1.50 4.62
C SER A 116 -16.27 -0.85 5.76
N LEU A 117 -15.61 -1.69 6.57
CA LEU A 117 -14.62 -1.32 7.57
C LEU A 117 -13.30 -0.94 6.90
N ALA A 118 -12.37 -0.39 7.67
CA ALA A 118 -10.95 -0.31 7.30
C ALA A 118 -10.12 -1.23 8.20
N ALA A 119 -8.99 -1.70 7.68
CA ALA A 119 -8.03 -2.52 8.41
C ALA A 119 -6.63 -1.94 8.26
N VAL A 120 -5.84 -1.98 9.33
CA VAL A 120 -4.45 -1.54 9.29
C VAL A 120 -3.62 -2.24 10.37
N THR A 121 -2.38 -2.60 10.04
CA THR A 121 -1.39 -3.02 11.04
C THR A 121 -0.79 -1.79 11.70
N GLY A 122 -0.94 -1.70 13.02
CA GLY A 122 -0.43 -0.61 13.83
C GLY A 122 1.09 -0.68 14.02
N PRO A 123 1.71 0.42 14.49
CA PRO A 123 3.14 0.48 14.82
C PRO A 123 3.54 -0.42 16.01
N ASP A 124 2.56 -0.92 16.76
CA ASP A 124 2.68 -1.90 17.84
C ASP A 124 2.57 -3.36 17.35
N GLY A 125 2.38 -3.57 16.04
CA GLY A 125 2.24 -4.89 15.43
C GLY A 125 0.85 -5.51 15.55
N LEU A 126 -0.11 -4.80 16.16
CA LEU A 126 -1.49 -5.27 16.24
C LEU A 126 -2.25 -4.98 14.93
N VAL A 127 -3.24 -5.81 14.61
CA VAL A 127 -4.13 -5.60 13.47
C VAL A 127 -5.39 -4.89 13.94
N TYR A 128 -5.64 -3.68 13.45
CA TYR A 128 -6.79 -2.87 13.83
C TYR A 128 -7.91 -2.99 12.80
N ALA A 129 -9.14 -3.17 13.27
CA ALA A 129 -10.38 -3.08 12.50
C ALA A 129 -11.16 -1.82 12.94
N LEU A 130 -11.41 -0.91 12.00
CA LEU A 130 -11.99 0.40 12.26
C LEU A 130 -13.33 0.57 11.57
N GLY A 131 -14.34 1.02 12.33
CA GLY A 131 -15.61 1.48 11.79
C GLY A 131 -16.39 0.40 11.05
N GLY A 132 -17.03 0.77 9.94
CA GLY A 132 -17.87 -0.11 9.12
C GLY A 132 -19.36 -0.03 9.48
N TRP A 133 -20.15 -0.87 8.82
CA TRP A 133 -21.61 -0.93 8.95
C TRP A 133 -22.06 -2.24 9.61
N VAL A 134 -23.09 -2.15 10.44
CA VAL A 134 -23.83 -3.28 11.01
C VAL A 134 -25.30 -3.25 10.56
N GLY A 135 -26.03 -4.36 10.70
CA GLY A 135 -27.47 -4.42 10.43
C GLY A 135 -27.90 -5.06 9.11
N GLY A 136 -26.98 -5.66 8.35
CA GLY A 136 -27.28 -6.34 7.08
C GLY A 136 -28.27 -7.50 7.22
N GLY A 137 -29.08 -7.73 6.17
CA GLY A 137 -30.08 -8.81 6.12
C GLY A 137 -31.52 -8.43 6.51
N GLY A 138 -31.92 -7.16 6.34
CA GLY A 138 -33.31 -6.72 6.51
C GLY A 138 -33.58 -5.74 7.66
N GLY A 139 -32.54 -5.25 8.36
CA GLY A 139 -32.65 -4.20 9.39
C GLY A 139 -32.17 -2.82 8.93
N SER A 140 -32.24 -1.82 9.82
CA SER A 140 -31.64 -0.50 9.60
C SER A 140 -30.11 -0.57 9.74
N ASN A 141 -29.38 -0.21 8.69
CA ASN A 141 -27.92 -0.17 8.74
C ASN A 141 -27.44 0.91 9.72
N GLN A 142 -26.52 0.57 10.63
CA GLN A 142 -25.88 1.52 11.55
C GLN A 142 -24.39 1.63 11.26
N VAL A 143 -23.85 2.85 11.30
CA VAL A 143 -22.42 3.11 11.14
C VAL A 143 -21.72 3.01 12.50
N LEU A 144 -20.58 2.31 12.54
CA LEU A 144 -19.81 2.09 13.74
C LEU A 144 -18.71 3.14 13.94
N ALA A 145 -18.52 3.54 15.20
CA ALA A 145 -17.30 4.16 15.70
C ALA A 145 -16.33 3.13 16.31
N VAL A 146 -16.73 1.85 16.36
CA VAL A 146 -16.03 0.78 17.08
C VAL A 146 -14.67 0.49 16.46
N VAL A 147 -13.66 0.41 17.31
CA VAL A 147 -12.29 -0.01 16.98
C VAL A 147 -11.97 -1.27 17.78
N GLU A 148 -11.47 -2.29 17.10
CA GLU A 148 -11.03 -3.55 17.71
C GLU A 148 -9.61 -3.83 17.23
N ALA A 149 -8.75 -4.37 18.09
CA ALA A 149 -7.38 -4.75 17.74
C ALA A 149 -7.16 -6.24 18.01
N TYR A 150 -6.61 -6.93 17.03
CA TYR A 150 -6.15 -8.31 17.11
C TYR A 150 -4.68 -8.35 17.42
N ASP A 151 -4.33 -9.15 18.40
CA ASP A 151 -2.95 -9.46 18.75
C ASP A 151 -2.56 -10.82 18.14
N PRO A 152 -1.69 -10.83 17.12
CA PRO A 152 -1.22 -12.09 16.51
C PRO A 152 -0.50 -13.01 17.50
N THR A 153 0.05 -12.48 18.60
CA THR A 153 0.79 -13.28 19.58
C THR A 153 -0.13 -14.04 20.52
N THR A 154 -1.26 -13.45 20.91
CA THR A 154 -2.26 -14.08 21.80
C THR A 154 -3.44 -14.69 21.04
N GLY A 155 -3.60 -14.37 19.76
CA GLY A 155 -4.71 -14.84 18.93
C GLY A 155 -6.05 -14.24 19.35
N ALA A 156 -6.05 -13.07 19.99
CA ALA A 156 -7.24 -12.48 20.59
C ALA A 156 -7.53 -11.06 20.09
N TRP A 157 -8.82 -10.78 19.90
CA TRP A 157 -9.33 -9.42 19.72
C TRP A 157 -9.60 -8.77 21.07
N ALA A 158 -9.31 -7.47 21.17
CA ALA A 158 -9.68 -6.61 22.27
C ALA A 158 -10.30 -5.30 21.74
N PRO A 159 -11.29 -4.72 22.45
CA PRO A 159 -11.80 -3.39 22.13
C PRO A 159 -10.73 -2.32 22.39
N LYS A 160 -10.75 -1.25 21.61
CA LYS A 160 -9.93 -0.04 21.76
C LYS A 160 -10.81 1.20 21.90
N ALA A 161 -10.21 2.35 22.18
CA ALA A 161 -10.96 3.61 22.20
C ALA A 161 -11.71 3.80 20.86
N PRO A 162 -13.02 4.06 20.90
CA PRO A 162 -13.80 4.25 19.68
C PRO A 162 -13.41 5.57 18.99
N MET A 163 -13.56 5.60 17.67
CA MET A 163 -13.41 6.83 16.88
C MET A 163 -14.40 7.89 17.38
N PRO A 164 -14.00 9.16 17.51
CA PRO A 164 -14.91 10.28 17.77
C PRO A 164 -16.10 10.34 16.79
N THR A 165 -15.87 10.00 15.52
CA THR A 165 -16.93 9.96 14.50
C THR A 165 -17.16 8.52 14.01
N PRO A 166 -18.41 8.02 13.96
CA PRO A 166 -18.70 6.75 13.30
C PRO A 166 -18.46 6.86 11.79
N ARG A 167 -17.81 5.86 11.20
CA ARG A 167 -17.35 5.91 9.81
C ARG A 167 -17.53 4.56 9.11
N GLY A 168 -18.14 4.55 7.95
CA GLY A 168 -18.17 3.42 7.02
C GLY A 168 -17.67 3.82 5.63
N GLY A 169 -17.00 2.89 4.93
CA GLY A 169 -16.32 3.20 3.67
C GLY A 169 -15.16 4.19 3.84
N LEU A 170 -14.54 4.20 5.03
CA LEU A 170 -13.33 4.97 5.32
C LEU A 170 -12.08 4.26 4.77
N ALA A 171 -10.98 5.01 4.67
CA ALA A 171 -9.64 4.43 4.54
C ALA A 171 -8.87 4.55 5.85
N ALA A 172 -7.90 3.66 6.06
CA ALA A 172 -6.97 3.77 7.19
C ALA A 172 -5.53 3.43 6.78
N VAL A 173 -4.56 4.13 7.37
CA VAL A 173 -3.12 3.86 7.18
C VAL A 173 -2.34 4.11 8.47
N THR A 174 -1.20 3.43 8.61
CA THR A 174 -0.24 3.68 9.69
C THR A 174 0.91 4.53 9.14
N ALA A 175 1.14 5.71 9.72
CA ALA A 175 2.26 6.58 9.35
C ALA A 175 2.70 7.41 10.54
N GLY A 176 4.00 7.75 10.64
CA GLY A 176 4.51 8.58 11.74
C GLY A 176 4.27 8.00 13.15
N GLY A 177 4.06 6.68 13.27
CA GLY A 177 3.73 6.02 14.55
C GLY A 177 2.28 6.19 15.01
N LEU A 178 1.39 6.67 14.15
CA LEU A 178 -0.04 6.82 14.41
C LEU A 178 -0.86 6.08 13.36
N ILE A 179 -2.12 5.78 13.69
CA ILE A 179 -3.12 5.27 12.75
C ILE A 179 -4.01 6.44 12.32
N TYR A 180 -4.19 6.62 11.01
CA TYR A 180 -5.04 7.67 10.44
C TYR A 180 -6.33 7.04 9.93
N ALA A 181 -7.48 7.56 10.34
CA ALA A 181 -8.80 7.25 9.79
C ALA A 181 -9.26 8.41 8.90
N LEU A 182 -9.47 8.14 7.61
CA LEU A 182 -9.70 9.17 6.59
C LEU A 182 -11.10 9.05 5.99
N GLY A 183 -11.84 10.16 5.99
CA GLY A 183 -13.13 10.26 5.29
C GLY A 183 -14.14 9.17 5.71
N GLY A 184 -14.85 8.63 4.73
CA GLY A 184 -15.98 7.71 4.92
C GLY A 184 -17.31 8.46 5.02
N ALA A 185 -18.35 7.75 5.48
CA ALA A 185 -19.67 8.32 5.75
C ALA A 185 -20.14 7.93 7.16
N ASP A 186 -20.86 8.84 7.82
CA ASP A 186 -21.39 8.66 9.19
C ASP A 186 -22.87 8.21 9.23
N GLY A 187 -23.45 7.91 8.06
CA GLY A 187 -24.86 7.57 7.89
C GLY A 187 -25.75 8.76 7.52
N HIS A 188 -25.22 9.98 7.59
CA HIS A 188 -25.91 11.23 7.24
C HIS A 188 -25.16 12.02 6.18
N SER A 189 -23.83 12.01 6.21
CA SER A 189 -22.97 12.81 5.35
C SER A 189 -21.68 12.09 4.99
N VAL A 190 -21.15 12.43 3.81
CA VAL A 190 -19.80 12.05 3.42
C VAL A 190 -18.81 12.98 4.13
N LEU A 191 -17.74 12.41 4.67
CA LEU A 191 -16.83 13.09 5.60
C LEU A 191 -15.54 13.53 4.90
N ALA A 192 -15.09 14.73 5.24
CA ALA A 192 -13.72 15.20 4.98
C ALA A 192 -12.82 15.06 6.22
N THR A 193 -13.40 14.77 7.38
CA THR A 193 -12.66 14.72 8.65
C THR A 193 -11.64 13.59 8.64
N VAL A 194 -10.48 13.87 9.23
CA VAL A 194 -9.43 12.89 9.51
C VAL A 194 -9.27 12.81 11.03
N GLU A 195 -9.15 11.62 11.56
CA GLU A 195 -8.87 11.36 12.97
C GLU A 195 -7.60 10.52 13.07
N THR A 196 -6.75 10.84 14.04
CA THR A 196 -5.51 10.10 14.30
C THR A 196 -5.60 9.39 15.64
N TYR A 197 -5.17 8.14 15.66
CA TYR A 197 -5.14 7.29 16.84
C TYR A 197 -3.71 7.02 17.25
N ASP A 198 -3.41 7.25 18.52
CA ASP A 198 -2.17 6.84 19.17
C ASP A 198 -2.40 5.51 19.90
N PRO A 199 -1.86 4.38 19.40
CA PRO A 199 -1.98 3.08 20.05
C PRO A 199 -1.37 3.01 21.44
N LYS A 200 -0.34 3.83 21.73
CA LYS A 200 0.32 3.84 23.04
C LYS A 200 -0.55 4.52 24.10
N ALA A 201 -1.26 5.57 23.69
CA ALA A 201 -2.15 6.32 24.56
C ALA A 201 -3.60 5.81 24.55
N ASP A 202 -3.94 4.92 23.62
CA ASP A 202 -5.31 4.48 23.31
C ASP A 202 -6.25 5.69 23.17
N LYS A 203 -5.84 6.67 22.34
CA LYS A 203 -6.54 7.95 22.24
C LYS A 203 -6.61 8.45 20.81
N TRP A 204 -7.78 8.99 20.47
CA TRP A 204 -8.02 9.71 19.23
C TRP A 204 -7.78 11.22 19.37
N THR A 205 -7.23 11.82 18.33
CA THR A 205 -7.09 13.27 18.16
C THR A 205 -7.55 13.71 16.76
N PRO A 206 -8.10 14.92 16.61
CA PRO A 206 -8.40 15.46 15.29
C PRO A 206 -7.12 15.60 14.43
N GLY A 207 -7.20 15.18 13.18
CA GLY A 207 -6.17 15.42 12.15
C GLY A 207 -6.56 16.53 11.19
N SER A 208 -5.65 16.90 10.29
CA SER A 208 -5.94 17.85 9.20
C SER A 208 -7.00 17.26 8.27
N PRO A 209 -8.13 17.94 8.02
CA PRO A 209 -9.20 17.41 7.18
C PRO A 209 -8.76 17.31 5.71
N LEU A 210 -9.31 16.33 4.99
CA LEU A 210 -9.17 16.21 3.54
C LEU A 210 -9.69 17.47 2.85
N PRO A 211 -9.10 17.90 1.70
CA PRO A 211 -9.59 19.07 0.97
C PRO A 211 -11.01 18.92 0.42
N ALA A 212 -11.46 17.68 0.19
CA ALA A 212 -12.83 17.38 -0.18
C ALA A 212 -13.30 16.06 0.45
N ALA A 213 -14.55 16.06 0.93
CA ALA A 213 -15.20 14.91 1.55
C ALA A 213 -15.30 13.73 0.57
N ARG A 214 -15.04 12.52 1.07
CA ARG A 214 -15.08 11.30 0.25
C ARG A 214 -15.36 10.04 1.06
N ALA A 215 -16.14 9.13 0.50
CA ALA A 215 -16.38 7.78 1.01
C ALA A 215 -16.03 6.73 -0.06
N GLY A 216 -15.70 5.51 0.36
CA GLY A 216 -15.19 4.48 -0.55
C GLY A 216 -13.84 4.87 -1.19
N LEU A 217 -13.08 5.74 -0.53
CA LEU A 217 -11.72 6.08 -0.93
C LEU A 217 -10.76 4.95 -0.53
N ALA A 218 -9.56 4.95 -1.10
CA ALA A 218 -8.45 4.17 -0.61
C ALA A 218 -7.33 5.09 -0.11
N ALA A 219 -6.43 4.56 0.70
CA ALA A 219 -5.23 5.26 1.10
C ALA A 219 -4.02 4.33 1.16
N ALA A 220 -2.84 4.90 0.92
CA ALA A 220 -1.57 4.19 0.98
C ALA A 220 -0.46 5.12 1.49
N VAL A 221 0.60 4.55 2.05
CA VAL A 221 1.80 5.31 2.42
C VAL A 221 2.83 5.16 1.31
N GLY A 222 3.29 6.28 0.76
CA GLY A 222 4.33 6.29 -0.25
C GLY A 222 5.73 6.07 0.35
N PRO A 223 6.76 5.80 -0.48
CA PRO A 223 8.16 5.67 -0.01
C PRO A 223 8.75 6.93 0.62
N ASN A 224 8.17 8.09 0.35
CA ASN A 224 8.53 9.36 0.99
C ASN A 224 7.95 9.50 2.40
N GLY A 225 7.18 8.51 2.89
CA GLY A 225 6.53 8.54 4.19
C GLY A 225 5.22 9.36 4.21
N GLU A 226 4.82 9.92 3.08
CA GLU A 226 3.56 10.65 2.96
C GLU A 226 2.37 9.68 2.83
N ILE A 227 1.22 10.12 3.33
CA ILE A 227 -0.07 9.45 3.15
C ILE A 227 -0.70 9.96 1.87
N TYR A 228 -1.16 9.06 1.01
CA TYR A 228 -1.91 9.36 -0.20
C TYR A 228 -3.37 8.95 -0.02
N ALA A 229 -4.29 9.90 -0.11
CA ALA A 229 -5.74 9.66 -0.17
C ALA A 229 -6.19 9.68 -1.64
N ILE A 230 -6.77 8.58 -2.10
CA ILE A 230 -6.94 8.28 -3.53
C ILE A 230 -8.41 8.00 -3.83
N GLY A 231 -8.98 8.74 -4.79
CA GLY A 231 -10.31 8.47 -5.32
C GLY A 231 -11.43 8.54 -4.27
N GLY A 232 -12.45 7.69 -4.43
CA GLY A 232 -13.67 7.66 -3.64
C GLY A 232 -14.82 8.41 -4.31
N ASN A 233 -15.98 8.43 -3.65
CA ASN A 233 -17.16 9.16 -4.06
C ASN A 233 -17.32 10.45 -3.25
N GLY A 234 -17.61 11.55 -3.94
CA GLY A 234 -18.00 12.81 -3.32
C GLY A 234 -19.39 12.76 -2.67
N ALA A 235 -19.81 13.88 -2.08
CA ALA A 235 -21.13 13.99 -1.46
C ALA A 235 -22.30 13.85 -2.47
N ASP A 236 -22.04 14.09 -3.75
CA ASP A 236 -22.99 13.90 -4.86
C ASP A 236 -23.05 12.45 -5.37
N GLY A 237 -22.26 11.55 -4.79
CA GLY A 237 -22.16 10.14 -5.18
C GLY A 237 -21.30 9.89 -6.42
N THR A 238 -20.66 10.92 -6.98
CA THR A 238 -19.80 10.77 -8.15
C THR A 238 -18.40 10.32 -7.75
N SER A 239 -17.83 9.37 -8.52
CA SER A 239 -16.46 8.94 -8.35
C SER A 239 -15.50 10.04 -8.78
N THR A 240 -14.38 10.20 -8.06
CA THR A 240 -13.35 11.19 -8.37
C THR A 240 -12.02 10.54 -8.73
N ALA A 241 -11.25 11.19 -9.60
CA ALA A 241 -9.86 10.85 -9.89
C ALA A 241 -8.87 11.59 -8.96
N SER A 242 -9.37 12.45 -8.06
CA SER A 242 -8.50 13.31 -7.25
C SER A 242 -7.65 12.51 -6.26
N VAL A 243 -6.40 12.95 -6.12
CA VAL A 243 -5.42 12.40 -5.18
C VAL A 243 -4.88 13.54 -4.32
N TYR A 244 -4.76 13.30 -3.02
CA TYR A 244 -4.09 14.21 -2.09
C TYR A 244 -2.98 13.49 -1.35
N SER A 245 -1.88 14.20 -1.09
CA SER A 245 -0.84 13.73 -0.18
C SER A 245 -0.79 14.55 1.09
N TYR A 246 -0.32 13.93 2.17
CA TYR A 246 -0.14 14.55 3.48
C TYR A 246 1.16 14.03 4.08
N ASP A 247 2.01 14.95 4.54
CA ASP A 247 3.23 14.62 5.26
C ASP A 247 2.98 14.65 6.78
N PRO A 248 2.97 13.49 7.47
CA PRO A 248 2.85 13.42 8.92
C PRO A 248 3.96 14.17 9.67
N ALA A 249 5.13 14.38 9.06
CA ALA A 249 6.23 15.12 9.66
C ALA A 249 6.01 16.64 9.63
N THR A 250 5.13 17.14 8.74
CA THR A 250 4.81 18.56 8.60
C THR A 250 3.30 18.82 8.63
N PRO A 251 2.59 18.44 9.72
CA PRO A 251 1.13 18.43 9.77
C PRO A 251 0.47 19.81 9.52
N ALA A 252 1.20 20.90 9.82
CA ALA A 252 0.76 22.27 9.60
C ALA A 252 0.65 22.66 8.11
N ALA A 253 1.32 21.94 7.20
CA ALA A 253 1.21 22.16 5.76
C ALA A 253 -0.14 21.69 5.20
N GLY A 254 -0.83 20.79 5.93
CA GLY A 254 -2.10 20.22 5.49
C GLY A 254 -1.95 19.28 4.30
N TRP A 255 -3.06 19.02 3.62
CA TRP A 255 -3.10 18.14 2.45
C TRP A 255 -2.75 18.91 1.17
N ALA A 256 -1.90 18.33 0.34
CA ALA A 256 -1.51 18.86 -0.96
C ALA A 256 -2.20 18.09 -2.09
N GLN A 257 -2.68 18.79 -3.11
CA GLN A 257 -3.23 18.17 -4.32
C GLN A 257 -2.11 17.56 -5.17
N GLN A 258 -2.35 16.35 -5.65
CA GLN A 258 -1.44 15.60 -6.52
C GLN A 258 -2.04 15.40 -7.91
N ASP A 259 -1.23 14.89 -8.83
CA ASP A 259 -1.69 14.49 -10.16
C ASP A 259 -2.86 13.49 -10.01
N PRO A 260 -3.98 13.71 -10.72
CA PRO A 260 -5.14 12.84 -10.61
C PRO A 260 -4.90 11.50 -11.29
N LEU A 261 -5.68 10.49 -10.89
CA LEU A 261 -5.81 9.23 -11.63
C LEU A 261 -6.26 9.49 -13.08
N SER A 262 -5.95 8.55 -13.96
CA SER A 262 -6.38 8.58 -15.36
C SER A 262 -7.87 8.27 -15.50
N THR A 263 -8.41 7.47 -14.56
CA THR A 263 -9.83 7.12 -14.47
C THR A 263 -10.29 7.37 -13.05
N GLU A 264 -11.45 7.98 -12.87
CA GLU A 264 -12.09 8.15 -11.57
C GLU A 264 -12.53 6.81 -10.99
N ARG A 265 -12.32 6.62 -9.68
CA ARG A 265 -12.58 5.33 -9.04
C ARG A 265 -13.06 5.52 -7.61
N SER A 266 -14.00 4.70 -7.20
CA SER A 266 -14.39 4.49 -5.80
C SER A 266 -14.38 3.00 -5.47
N LEU A 267 -14.48 2.64 -4.19
CA LEU A 267 -14.48 1.24 -3.73
C LEU A 267 -13.27 0.45 -4.27
N LEU A 268 -12.18 1.17 -4.50
CA LEU A 268 -10.90 0.70 -5.00
C LEU A 268 -10.03 0.20 -3.85
N ALA A 269 -8.99 -0.53 -4.19
CA ALA A 269 -7.91 -0.83 -3.25
C ALA A 269 -6.68 0.02 -3.56
N ALA A 270 -5.87 0.30 -2.53
CA ALA A 270 -4.58 0.94 -2.71
C ALA A 270 -3.53 0.35 -1.77
N THR A 271 -2.26 0.37 -2.20
CA THR A 271 -1.15 -0.04 -1.35
C THR A 271 0.15 0.62 -1.78
N GLY A 272 1.10 0.73 -0.85
CA GLY A 272 2.45 1.22 -1.09
C GLY A 272 3.45 0.08 -1.05
N ILE A 273 4.25 -0.09 -2.11
CA ILE A 273 5.27 -1.13 -2.19
C ILE A 273 6.35 -0.74 -3.19
N GLU A 274 7.60 -1.16 -2.94
CA GLU A 274 8.74 -0.99 -3.87
C GLU A 274 8.88 0.44 -4.44
N GLY A 275 8.58 1.46 -3.63
CA GLY A 275 8.72 2.86 -4.06
C GLY A 275 7.56 3.42 -4.86
N LEU A 276 6.44 2.70 -4.93
CA LEU A 276 5.25 3.09 -5.69
C LEU A 276 4.01 3.03 -4.82
N VAL A 277 3.04 3.85 -5.20
CA VAL A 277 1.67 3.82 -4.69
C VAL A 277 0.78 3.26 -5.79
N TYR A 278 0.05 2.19 -5.51
CA TYR A 278 -0.85 1.54 -6.45
C TYR A 278 -2.30 1.88 -6.14
N ALA A 279 -3.08 2.14 -7.19
CA ALA A 279 -4.54 2.24 -7.17
C ALA A 279 -5.09 1.12 -8.08
N ILE A 280 -5.94 0.27 -7.52
CA ILE A 280 -6.27 -1.03 -8.12
C ILE A 280 -7.78 -1.15 -8.21
N GLY A 281 -8.28 -1.48 -9.42
CA GLY A 281 -9.68 -1.77 -9.68
C GLY A 281 -10.64 -0.66 -9.23
N GLY A 282 -11.77 -1.05 -8.64
CA GLY A 282 -12.80 -0.15 -8.12
C GLY A 282 -13.98 0.00 -9.07
N TYR A 283 -14.79 1.03 -8.84
CA TYR A 283 -15.99 1.35 -9.61
C TYR A 283 -15.90 2.79 -10.13
N THR A 284 -16.31 3.01 -11.38
CA THR A 284 -16.51 4.35 -11.95
C THR A 284 -18.00 4.65 -12.11
N SER A 285 -18.41 5.83 -11.62
CA SER A 285 -19.75 6.36 -11.87
C SER A 285 -19.97 6.85 -13.30
N ALA A 286 -18.91 7.13 -14.07
CA ALA A 286 -19.06 7.65 -15.45
C ALA A 286 -19.52 6.57 -16.43
N ALA A 287 -18.99 5.35 -16.28
CA ALA A 287 -19.40 4.19 -17.08
C ALA A 287 -20.37 3.25 -16.35
N ASN A 288 -20.64 3.51 -15.06
CA ASN A 288 -21.42 2.63 -14.19
C ASN A 288 -20.92 1.18 -14.25
N SER A 289 -19.61 1.01 -14.09
CA SER A 289 -18.94 -0.28 -14.24
C SER A 289 -17.79 -0.44 -13.26
N ASP A 290 -17.54 -1.70 -12.90
CA ASP A 290 -16.31 -2.07 -12.21
C ASP A 290 -15.10 -1.95 -13.14
N LEU A 291 -13.93 -1.75 -12.55
CA LEU A 291 -12.66 -1.54 -13.21
C LEU A 291 -11.73 -2.72 -12.93
N ASP A 292 -10.97 -3.12 -13.95
CA ASP A 292 -9.82 -4.04 -13.85
C ASP A 292 -8.48 -3.31 -13.88
N THR A 293 -8.47 -2.07 -14.37
CA THR A 293 -7.27 -1.28 -14.56
C THR A 293 -6.51 -1.04 -13.25
N VAL A 294 -5.19 -0.96 -13.36
CA VAL A 294 -4.26 -0.75 -12.25
C VAL A 294 -3.36 0.42 -12.59
N GLU A 295 -3.26 1.38 -11.68
CA GLU A 295 -2.44 2.57 -11.85
C GLU A 295 -1.38 2.64 -10.76
N ALA A 296 -0.15 2.93 -11.12
CA ALA A 296 0.97 3.13 -10.20
C ALA A 296 1.48 4.57 -10.27
N TYR A 297 1.76 5.15 -9.11
CA TYR A 297 2.30 6.49 -8.96
C TYR A 297 3.62 6.44 -8.20
N MET A 298 4.61 7.15 -8.73
CA MET A 298 5.87 7.40 -8.04
C MET A 298 5.83 8.81 -7.44
N PRO A 299 5.81 8.95 -6.11
CA PRO A 299 5.82 10.26 -5.45
C PRO A 299 6.96 11.17 -5.88
N TYR A 300 6.59 12.42 -6.22
CA TYR A 300 7.56 13.50 -6.38
C TYR A 300 8.39 13.66 -5.10
N GLY A 301 9.69 13.92 -5.27
CA GLY A 301 10.61 14.08 -4.15
C GLY A 301 11.38 12.81 -3.79
N PHE A 302 10.88 11.60 -4.08
CA PHE A 302 11.69 10.38 -3.93
C PHE A 302 12.92 10.43 -4.84
N GLU A 303 12.75 10.86 -6.09
CA GLU A 303 13.87 11.06 -7.05
C GLU A 303 14.89 12.09 -6.56
N GLN A 304 14.41 13.20 -6.01
CA GLN A 304 15.26 14.28 -5.50
C GLN A 304 15.95 13.86 -4.19
N GLN A 305 15.29 13.08 -3.34
CA GLN A 305 15.84 12.52 -2.13
C GLN A 305 16.93 11.49 -2.47
N VAL A 306 16.67 10.57 -3.40
CA VAL A 306 17.67 9.64 -3.95
C VAL A 306 18.84 10.42 -4.53
N LEU A 307 18.60 11.45 -5.35
CA LEU A 307 19.66 12.29 -5.91
C LEU A 307 20.45 13.05 -4.83
N ASN A 308 19.78 13.57 -3.79
CA ASN A 308 20.41 14.26 -2.68
C ASN A 308 21.25 13.31 -1.83
N ASP A 309 20.77 12.09 -1.60
CA ASP A 309 21.50 11.07 -0.85
C ASP A 309 22.70 10.56 -1.66
N LEU A 310 22.55 10.36 -2.97
CA LEU A 310 23.67 10.10 -3.88
C LEU A 310 24.70 11.25 -3.87
N LYS A 311 24.26 12.52 -3.82
CA LYS A 311 25.16 13.69 -3.69
C LYS A 311 25.88 13.71 -2.34
N LYS A 312 25.18 13.46 -1.23
CA LYS A 312 25.77 13.37 0.12
C LYS A 312 26.80 12.25 0.22
N MET A 313 26.57 11.14 -0.48
CA MET A 313 27.51 10.02 -0.57
C MET A 313 28.70 10.29 -1.52
N GLY A 314 28.77 11.47 -2.17
CA GLY A 314 29.83 11.83 -3.11
C GLY A 314 29.77 11.07 -4.44
N ILE A 315 28.64 10.40 -4.73
CA ILE A 315 28.44 9.55 -5.91
C ILE A 315 28.12 10.40 -7.14
N VAL A 316 27.41 11.52 -6.96
CA VAL A 316 27.09 12.44 -8.05
C VAL A 316 28.28 13.36 -8.32
N GLY A 317 29.01 13.09 -9.40
CA GLY A 317 30.16 13.89 -9.86
C GLY A 317 31.47 13.11 -10.02
N ILE A 318 31.51 11.84 -9.61
CA ILE A 318 32.63 10.92 -9.87
C ILE A 318 32.17 9.94 -10.94
N LEU A 319 32.90 9.83 -12.07
CA LEU A 319 32.66 8.79 -13.08
C LEU A 319 32.79 7.41 -12.40
N LEU A 320 31.66 6.80 -12.06
CA LEU A 320 31.61 5.46 -11.49
C LEU A 320 31.38 4.46 -12.61
N GLY A 321 32.46 3.82 -13.05
CA GLY A 321 32.38 2.51 -13.67
C GLY A 321 32.00 1.48 -12.60
N GLY A 322 30.96 0.69 -12.86
CA GLY A 322 30.50 -0.37 -11.94
C GLY A 322 29.04 -0.27 -11.50
N VAL A 323 28.13 0.19 -12.35
CA VAL A 323 26.68 0.08 -12.12
C VAL A 323 26.24 -1.32 -12.53
N ALA A 324 25.78 -2.13 -11.58
CA ALA A 324 25.11 -3.40 -11.86
C ALA A 324 23.66 -3.34 -11.35
N ARG A 325 22.74 -3.96 -12.10
CA ARG A 325 21.35 -4.15 -11.68
C ARG A 325 21.36 -5.18 -10.55
N GLY A 326 20.97 -4.78 -9.34
CA GLY A 326 20.79 -5.71 -8.23
C GLY A 326 19.56 -6.58 -8.47
N SER A 327 19.61 -7.85 -8.03
CA SER A 327 18.53 -8.84 -8.18
C SER A 327 17.21 -8.46 -7.49
N ALA A 328 17.20 -7.41 -6.65
CA ALA A 328 16.03 -6.92 -5.92
C ALA A 328 15.52 -5.55 -6.43
N GLY A 329 15.73 -5.22 -7.71
CA GLY A 329 15.21 -3.97 -8.28
C GLY A 329 15.92 -2.71 -7.77
N GLY A 330 17.26 -2.71 -7.77
CA GLY A 330 18.06 -1.56 -7.32
C GLY A 330 19.38 -1.41 -8.07
N VAL A 331 20.11 -0.34 -7.76
CA VAL A 331 21.46 -0.08 -8.27
C VAL A 331 22.47 -0.40 -7.16
N VAL A 332 23.46 -1.24 -7.48
CA VAL A 332 24.59 -1.51 -6.58
C VAL A 332 25.76 -0.61 -7.00
N ILE A 333 26.31 0.13 -6.04
CA ILE A 333 27.52 0.95 -6.21
C ILE A 333 28.52 0.53 -5.14
N GLY A 334 29.56 -0.21 -5.53
CA GLY A 334 30.50 -0.83 -4.60
C GLY A 334 29.80 -1.84 -3.68
N LYS A 335 29.75 -1.58 -2.37
CA LYS A 335 29.06 -2.41 -1.36
C LYS A 335 27.64 -1.91 -0.99
N HIS A 336 27.16 -0.84 -1.61
CA HIS A 336 25.90 -0.19 -1.26
C HIS A 336 24.82 -0.57 -2.27
N PHE A 337 23.71 -1.11 -1.77
CA PHE A 337 22.50 -1.37 -2.55
C PHE A 337 21.53 -0.19 -2.38
N ILE A 338 21.09 0.37 -3.49
CA ILE A 338 20.10 1.46 -3.54
C ILE A 338 18.86 0.89 -4.22
N PRO A 339 17.72 0.75 -3.52
CA PRO A 339 16.48 0.33 -4.16
C PRO A 339 16.04 1.43 -5.13
N ILE A 340 15.90 1.10 -6.41
CA ILE A 340 15.42 2.02 -7.45
C ILE A 340 14.28 1.31 -8.18
N PRO A 341 13.03 1.76 -8.05
CA PRO A 341 11.88 1.06 -8.58
C PRO A 341 12.05 0.78 -10.08
N PRO A 342 11.60 -0.37 -10.58
CA PRO A 342 11.50 -0.60 -12.02
C PRO A 342 10.74 0.58 -12.64
N ARG A 343 11.33 1.22 -13.67
CA ARG A 343 10.79 2.39 -14.39
C ARG A 343 10.87 3.76 -13.68
N SER A 344 11.69 3.94 -12.66
CA SER A 344 12.03 5.32 -12.22
C SER A 344 12.68 6.11 -13.39
N PRO A 345 12.23 7.33 -13.72
CA PRO A 345 12.98 8.24 -14.59
C PRO A 345 14.42 8.45 -14.12
N VAL A 346 14.68 8.37 -12.81
CA VAL A 346 16.04 8.33 -12.24
C VAL A 346 16.80 7.09 -12.67
N MET A 347 16.15 5.92 -12.79
CA MET A 347 16.78 4.71 -13.34
C MET A 347 17.09 4.89 -14.83
N ALA A 348 16.20 5.49 -15.62
CA ALA A 348 16.47 5.79 -17.02
C ALA A 348 17.61 6.82 -17.19
N PHE A 349 17.69 7.81 -16.30
CA PHE A 349 18.78 8.78 -16.25
C PHE A 349 20.10 8.16 -15.77
N ILE A 350 20.09 7.36 -14.71
CA ILE A 350 21.27 6.66 -14.18
C ILE A 350 21.77 5.63 -15.20
N LEU A 351 20.88 4.81 -15.77
CA LEU A 351 21.23 3.83 -16.81
C LEU A 351 21.64 4.52 -18.11
N GLY A 352 21.03 5.64 -18.49
CA GLY A 352 21.42 6.44 -19.65
C GLY A 352 22.79 7.10 -19.49
N ALA A 353 23.07 7.64 -18.30
CA ALA A 353 24.39 8.17 -17.94
C ALA A 353 25.45 7.06 -17.79
N ALA A 354 25.04 5.87 -17.34
CA ALA A 354 25.89 4.69 -17.22
C ALA A 354 26.01 3.87 -18.52
N ALA A 355 25.17 4.12 -19.53
CA ALA A 355 25.09 3.35 -20.78
C ALA A 355 26.44 3.21 -21.52
N PRO A 356 27.31 4.24 -21.59
CA PRO A 356 28.64 4.10 -22.19
C PRO A 356 29.58 3.15 -21.44
N TYR A 357 29.28 2.84 -20.18
CA TYR A 357 30.14 2.11 -19.25
C TYR A 357 29.61 0.71 -18.90
N LEU A 358 28.40 0.35 -19.35
CA LEU A 358 27.77 -0.95 -19.12
C LEU A 358 28.23 -2.03 -20.11
N GLY A 359 28.90 -1.66 -21.20
CA GLY A 359 29.32 -2.56 -22.28
C GLY A 359 30.82 -2.86 -22.36
N GLY A 360 31.65 -2.29 -21.48
CA GLY A 360 33.09 -2.49 -21.51
C GLY A 360 33.62 -2.75 -20.11
N ALA A 361 34.38 -3.83 -19.93
CA ALA A 361 35.23 -4.02 -18.78
C ALA A 361 36.33 -2.93 -18.79
N ILE A 362 35.98 -1.73 -18.33
CA ILE A 362 36.94 -0.66 -18.10
C ILE A 362 37.23 -0.68 -16.61
N GLU A 363 38.25 -1.45 -16.22
CA GLU A 363 38.94 -1.19 -14.96
C GLU A 363 39.39 0.27 -15.00
N ASN A 364 38.77 1.12 -14.18
CA ASN A 364 39.19 2.50 -14.06
C ASN A 364 40.40 2.53 -13.09
N PRO A 365 41.63 2.79 -13.58
CA PRO A 365 42.82 2.78 -12.73
C PRO A 365 42.79 3.84 -11.62
N HIS A 366 41.93 4.88 -11.74
CA HIS A 366 41.71 5.85 -10.68
C HIS A 366 40.82 5.32 -9.54
N LEU A 367 39.99 4.29 -9.78
CA LEU A 367 39.18 3.65 -8.73
C LEU A 367 40.09 2.88 -7.75
N GLY A 368 41.13 2.22 -8.26
CA GLY A 368 42.15 1.56 -7.44
C GLY A 368 42.93 2.53 -6.54
N GLN A 369 43.24 3.74 -7.04
CA GLN A 369 43.92 4.78 -6.26
C GLN A 369 43.00 5.45 -5.23
N LEU A 370 41.71 5.62 -5.55
CA LEU A 370 40.70 6.14 -4.61
C LEU A 370 40.41 5.15 -3.47
N ILE A 371 40.43 3.84 -3.77
CA ILE A 371 40.29 2.76 -2.78
C ILE A 371 41.51 2.71 -1.83
N GLN A 372 42.73 2.97 -2.34
CA GLN A 372 43.94 3.05 -1.52
C GLN A 372 43.98 4.28 -0.61
N THR A 373 43.38 5.41 -1.02
CA THR A 373 43.29 6.62 -0.18
C THR A 373 42.22 6.51 0.92
N LEU A 374 41.24 5.61 0.77
CA LEU A 374 40.17 5.37 1.75
C LEU A 374 40.48 4.24 2.76
N ARG A 375 41.67 3.63 2.73
CA ARG A 375 42.15 2.66 3.74
C ARG A 375 43.67 2.72 3.97
N PRO A 376 44.15 3.49 4.96
CA PRO A 376 45.55 3.39 5.40
C PRO A 376 45.92 2.10 6.16
N ASP A 377 44.95 1.35 6.70
CA ASP A 377 45.21 0.49 7.87
C ASP A 377 44.73 -0.98 7.75
N GLN A 378 44.43 -1.46 6.53
CA GLN A 378 44.08 -2.88 6.30
C GLN A 378 44.66 -3.44 4.98
N ALA A 379 45.95 -3.21 4.73
CA ALA A 379 46.68 -3.85 3.62
C ALA A 379 47.78 -4.77 4.16
N SER A 380 47.39 -5.96 4.61
CA SER A 380 48.25 -7.13 4.52
C SER A 380 47.44 -8.30 3.97
N THR A 381 47.86 -8.76 2.78
CA THR A 381 47.65 -10.09 2.17
C THR A 381 46.18 -10.49 1.96
N GLY A 382 45.61 -10.50 0.75
CA GLY A 382 46.14 -11.06 -0.48
C GLY A 382 45.26 -12.25 -0.85
N ILE A 383 44.43 -12.12 -1.89
CA ILE A 383 43.79 -13.27 -2.54
C ILE A 383 44.14 -13.21 -4.01
N ALA A 384 45.07 -14.08 -4.37
CA ALA A 384 45.28 -14.54 -5.74
C ALA A 384 44.27 -15.65 -6.03
N GLY A 385 43.78 -15.69 -7.27
CA GLY A 385 43.53 -16.94 -7.97
C GLY A 385 42.09 -17.43 -8.07
N HIS A 386 41.57 -17.26 -9.30
CA HIS A 386 40.63 -18.10 -10.05
C HIS A 386 39.14 -18.13 -9.70
#